data_AF-A0A957RX12-F1
#
_entry.id   AF-A0A957RX12-F1
#
_cell.length_a   1.000
_cell.length_b   1.000
_cell.length_c   1.000
_cell.angle_alpha   90.00
_cell.angle_beta   90.00
_cell.angle_gamma   90.00
#
_symmetry.space_group_name_H-M   'P 1'
#
loop_
_entity.id
_entity.type
_entity.pdbx_description
1 polymer ?
#
loop_
_entity_poly.entity_id
_entity_poly.type
_entity_poly.pdbx_seq_one_letter_code
_entity_poly.pdbx_strand_id
1 'polypeptide(L)' 'MNCPNCNTWNPEDKEVCWRCQAPLPKPKPPKKKGAMGGFSNWMWILIIVLFAMTILAQCIFMPVGMPQ' A
#
# COMPACT_ATOMS: atom_id res chain seq x y z
N MET A 1 16.55 6.76 -24.24
CA MET A 1 16.28 5.83 -25.36
C MET A 1 16.60 6.47 -26.71
N ASN A 2 17.14 5.73 -27.67
CA ASN A 2 17.36 6.26 -29.02
C ASN A 2 16.10 6.12 -29.86
N CYS A 3 15.75 7.16 -30.62
CA CYS A 3 14.59 7.14 -31.51
C CYS A 3 14.81 6.15 -32.65
N PRO A 4 13.87 5.22 -32.93
CA PRO A 4 14.02 4.22 -34.00
C PRO A 4 13.98 4.83 -35.42
N ASN A 5 13.47 6.05 -35.57
CA ASN A 5 13.35 6.71 -36.87
C ASN A 5 14.62 7.49 -37.27
N CYS A 6 15.23 8.22 -36.32
CA CYS A 6 16.35 9.12 -36.62
C CYS A 6 17.62 8.86 -35.79
N ASN A 7 17.63 7.79 -34.97
CA ASN A 7 18.73 7.40 -34.09
C ASN A 7 19.22 8.48 -33.12
N THR A 8 18.48 9.58 -32.94
CA THR A 8 18.80 10.59 -31.94
C THR A 8 18.51 10.06 -30.53
N TRP A 9 19.33 10.44 -29.56
CA TRP A 9 19.05 10.16 -28.16
C TRP A 9 17.88 11.03 -27.65
N ASN A 10 16.95 10.41 -26.92
CA ASN A 10 15.81 11.06 -26.29
C ASN A 10 15.65 10.59 -24.83
N PRO A 11 15.33 11.47 -23.86
CA PRO A 11 15.01 11.05 -22.50
C PRO A 11 13.77 10.16 -22.45
N GLU A 12 13.68 9.34 -21.40
CA GLU A 12 12.68 8.27 -21.26
C GLU A 12 11.26 8.79 -21.01
N ASP A 13 11.16 10.01 -20.49
CA ASP A 13 9.89 10.67 -20.14
C ASP A 13 9.22 11.37 -21.33
N LYS A 14 9.86 11.39 -22.50
CA LYS A 14 9.34 12.07 -23.69
C LYS A 14 8.52 11.12 -24.56
N GLU A 15 7.26 11.50 -24.80
CA GLU A 15 6.37 10.76 -25.70
C GLU A 15 6.68 11.00 -27.19
N VAL A 16 7.41 12.07 -27.51
CA VAL A 16 7.70 12.51 -28.88
C VAL A 16 9.19 12.86 -29.03
N CYS A 17 9.74 12.56 -30.21
CA CYS A 17 11.15 12.78 -30.50
C CYS A 17 11.38 14.26 -30.75
N TRP A 18 12.27 14.87 -29.97
CA TRP A 18 12.57 16.30 -30.11
C TRP A 18 13.17 16.67 -31.49
N ARG A 19 13.74 15.71 -32.23
CA ARG A 19 14.38 15.95 -33.52
C ARG A 19 13.46 15.72 -34.72
N CYS A 20 12.80 14.56 -34.79
CA CYS A 20 12.00 14.17 -35.96
C CYS A 20 10.48 14.18 -35.70
N GLN A 21 10.04 14.57 -34.50
CA GLN A 21 8.64 14.62 -34.08
C GLN A 21 7.89 13.26 -34.17
N ALA A 22 8.62 12.16 -34.32
CA ALA A 22 8.03 10.82 -34.29
C ALA A 22 7.61 10.44 -32.86
N PRO A 23 6.49 9.73 -32.68
CA PRO A 23 6.10 9.21 -31.38
C PRO A 23 7.12 8.17 -30.88
N LEU A 24 7.52 8.25 -29.61
CA LEU A 24 8.38 7.25 -28.99
C LEU A 24 7.56 6.16 -28.30
N PRO A 25 8.11 4.94 -28.21
CA PRO A 25 7.51 3.88 -27.42
C PRO A 25 7.46 4.31 -25.95
N LYS A 26 6.25 4.35 -25.37
CA LYS A 26 6.07 4.68 -23.95
C LYS A 26 6.74 3.59 -23.10
N PRO A 27 7.55 3.94 -22.09
CA PRO A 27 8.03 2.96 -21.13
C PRO A 27 6.83 2.28 -20.46
N LYS A 28 6.89 0.96 -20.27
CA LYS A 28 5.82 0.23 -19.58
C LYS A 28 5.69 0.81 -18.17
N PRO A 29 4.48 1.13 -17.70
CA PRO A 29 4.31 1.68 -16.36
C PRO A 29 4.95 0.72 -15.35
N PRO A 30 5.68 1.24 -14.34
CA PRO A 30 6.28 0.39 -13.34
C PRO A 30 5.18 -0.46 -12.71
N LYS A 31 5.37 -1.78 -12.66
CA LYS A 31 4.47 -2.67 -11.94
C LYS A 31 4.35 -2.12 -10.53
N LYS A 32 3.12 -1.75 -10.11
CA LYS A 32 2.84 -1.38 -8.72
C LYS A 32 3.40 -2.50 -7.85
N LYS A 33 4.46 -2.21 -7.10
CA LYS A 33 4.99 -3.14 -6.10
C LYS A 33 3.81 -3.43 -5.17
N GLY A 34 3.37 -4.69 -5.13
CA GLY A 34 2.22 -5.12 -4.35
C GLY A 34 2.38 -4.58 -2.93
N ALA A 35 1.32 -3.95 -2.42
CA ALA A 35 1.30 -3.34 -1.10
C ALA A 35 1.90 -4.32 -0.09
N MET A 36 3.01 -3.91 0.51
CA MET A 36 3.72 -4.69 1.52
C MET A 36 2.73 -5.00 2.64
N GLY A 37 2.57 -6.31 2.92
CA GLY A 37 1.48 -6.92 3.70
C GLY A 37 0.87 -6.04 4.78
N GLY A 38 -0.31 -5.49 4.50
CA GLY A 38 -1.15 -4.85 5.49
C GLY A 38 -1.70 -5.89 6.47
N PHE A 39 -1.80 -5.52 7.74
CA PHE A 39 -2.33 -6.36 8.80
C PHE A 39 -3.69 -6.95 8.40
N SER A 40 -3.77 -8.28 8.33
CA SER A 40 -4.98 -9.00 7.93
C SER A 40 -6.15 -8.60 8.84
N ASN A 41 -7.34 -8.39 8.26
CA ASN A 41 -8.58 -8.06 8.99
C ASN A 41 -8.87 -9.03 10.15
N TRP A 42 -8.34 -10.25 10.08
CA TRP A 42 -8.46 -11.25 11.14
C TRP A 42 -7.74 -10.84 12.45
N MET A 43 -6.67 -10.05 12.38
CA MET A 43 -6.03 -9.53 13.59
C MET A 43 -6.98 -8.61 14.36
N TRP A 44 -7.72 -7.74 13.68
CA TRP A 44 -8.66 -6.84 14.34
C TRP A 44 -9.78 -7.60 15.07
N ILE A 45 -10.24 -8.72 14.48
CA ILE A 45 -11.21 -9.62 15.13
C ILE A 45 -10.61 -10.19 16.42
N LEU A 46 -9.38 -10.70 16.39
CA LEU A 46 -8.71 -11.20 17.59
C LEU A 46 -8.54 -10.12 18.68
N ILE A 47 -8.16 -8.90 18.29
CA ILE A 47 -8.00 -7.78 19.23
C ILE A 47 -9.33 -7.44 19.90
N ILE A 48 -10.42 -7.35 19.13
CA ILE A 48 -11.75 -7.04 19.67
C ILE A 48 -12.22 -8.14 20.63
N VAL A 49 -12.03 -9.41 20.27
CA VAL A 49 -12.41 -10.54 21.13
C VAL A 49 -11.61 -10.54 22.43
N LEU A 50 -10.30 -10.33 22.35
CA LEU A 50 -9.43 -10.25 23.53
C LEU A 50 -9.87 -9.11 24.46
N PHE A 51 -10.10 -7.92 23.90
CA PHE A 51 -10.49 -6.75 24.69
C PHE A 51 -11.88 -6.90 25.31
N ALA A 52 -12.84 -7.48 24.58
CA ALA A 52 -14.15 -7.80 25.14
C ALA A 52 -14.03 -8.83 26.27
N MET A 53 -13.19 -9.86 26.11
CA MET A 53 -12.97 -10.88 27.13
C MET A 53 -12.35 -10.30 28.41
N THR A 54 -11.39 -9.38 28.30
CA THR A 54 -10.79 -8.72 29.48
C THR A 54 -11.77 -7.77 30.16
N ILE A 55 -12.66 -7.11 29.40
CA ILE A 55 -13.75 -6.28 29.95
C ILE A 55 -14.80 -7.12 30.69
N LEU A 56 -15.15 -8.28 30.16
CA LEU A 56 -16.08 -9.17 30.86
C LEU A 56 -15.43 -9.78 32.11
N ALA A 57 -14.14 -10.13 32.05
CA ALA A 57 -13.40 -10.65 33.19
C ALA A 57 -13.31 -9.64 34.34
N GLN A 58 -13.07 -8.35 34.06
CA GLN A 58 -13.08 -7.32 35.12
C GLN A 58 -14.47 -7.14 35.76
N CYS A 59 -15.57 -7.32 35.01
CA CYS A 59 -16.92 -7.28 35.58
C CYS A 59 -17.23 -8.48 36.49
N ILE A 60 -16.62 -9.63 36.26
CA ILE A 60 -16.83 -10.86 37.04
C ILE A 60 -15.86 -10.95 38.23
N PHE A 61 -14.63 -10.46 38.07
CA PHE A 61 -13.53 -10.64 39.03
C PHE A 61 -13.30 -9.43 39.96
N MET A 62 -13.91 -8.27 39.69
CA MET A 62 -13.91 -7.18 40.66
C MET A 62 -14.97 -7.44 41.75
N PRO A 63 -14.61 -7.55 43.04
CA PRO A 63 -15.58 -7.45 44.11
C PRO A 63 -16.06 -6.00 44.16
N VAL A 64 -17.19 -5.72 43.51
CA VAL A 64 -17.96 -4.49 43.74
C VAL A 64 -18.45 -4.54 45.18
N GLY A 65 -17.59 -4.16 46.13
CA GLY A 65 -17.87 -4.35 47.55
C GLY A 65 -16.66 -4.12 48.48
N MET A 66 -15.97 -3.00 48.36
CA MET A 66 -15.27 -2.43 49.51
C MET A 66 -15.82 -1.02 49.77
N PRO A 67 -16.80 -0.86 50.69
CA PRO A 67 -17.01 0.45 51.29
C PRO A 67 -15.78 0.76 52.16
N GLN A 68 -15.38 2.04 52.15
CA GLN A 68 -14.33 2.62 52.99
C GLN A 68 -14.61 2.38 54.47
#